data_AF-A0A7V9TXK4-F1
#
_entry.id   AF-A0A7V9TXK4-F1
#
_cell.length_a   1.000
_cell.length_b   1.000
_cell.length_c   1.000
_cell.angle_alpha   90.00
_cell.angle_beta   90.00
_cell.angle_gamma   90.00
#
_symmetry.space_group_name_H-M   'P 1'
#
loop_
_entity.id
_entity.type
_entity.pdbx_description
1 polymer ?
#
loop_
_entity_poly.entity_id
_entity_poly.type
_entity_poly.pdbx_seq_one_letter_code
_entity_poly.pdbx_strand_id
1 'polypeptide(L)'
;MNFLILTVAGAMFAGSLYAGRRVARVLAEKIVRMNHQEGLLANLATALLVGVGANFGLPMSTTHVSTGAIAGIAGGDSARLNRRTVRDLALAWTVTPLVAALMAGITYLIAVRLIS
;
A
#
# COMPACT_ATOMS: atom_id res chain seq x y z
N MET A 1 12.85 -8.25 23.00
CA MET A 1 11.75 -7.78 22.12
C MET A 1 10.88 -6.85 22.95
N ASN A 2 10.84 -5.54 22.65
CA ASN A 2 10.13 -4.57 23.47
C ASN A 2 8.60 -4.80 23.41
N PHE A 3 7.89 -4.61 24.52
CA PHE A 3 6.43 -4.73 24.61
C PHE A 3 5.69 -3.94 23.51
N LEU A 4 6.24 -2.78 23.13
CA LEU A 4 5.71 -1.92 22.08
C LEU A 4 5.69 -2.58 20.68
N ILE A 5 6.69 -3.42 20.36
CA ILE A 5 6.72 -4.14 19.08
C ILE A 5 5.62 -5.19 19.04
N LEU A 6 5.38 -5.88 20.16
CA LEU A 6 4.35 -6.91 20.26
C LEU A 6 2.94 -6.31 20.13
N THR A 7 2.68 -5.16 20.75
CA THR A 7 1.36 -4.50 20.65
C THR A 7 1.10 -3.98 19.23
N VAL A 8 2.09 -3.36 18.60
CA VAL A 8 1.99 -2.89 17.20
C VAL A 8 1.80 -4.07 16.25
N ALA A 9 2.60 -5.13 16.39
CA ALA A 9 2.47 -6.33 15.56
C ALA A 9 1.08 -6.99 15.71
N GLY A 10 0.57 -7.10 16.95
CA GLY A 10 -0.77 -7.62 17.21
C GLY A 10 -1.86 -6.78 16.56
N ALA A 11 -1.78 -5.45 16.68
CA ALA A 11 -2.73 -4.54 16.04
C ALA A 11 -2.68 -4.62 14.50
N MET A 12 -1.49 -4.67 13.91
CA MET A 12 -1.30 -4.84 12.47
C MET A 12 -1.87 -6.17 11.97
N PHE A 13 -1.64 -7.26 12.70
CA PHE A 13 -2.17 -8.58 12.37
C PHE A 13 -3.70 -8.59 12.39
N ALA A 14 -4.31 -8.06 13.46
CA ALA A 14 -5.77 -7.96 13.57
C ALA A 14 -6.39 -7.09 12.45
N GLY A 15 -5.78 -5.93 12.16
CA GLY A 15 -6.23 -5.06 11.08
C GLY A 15 -6.11 -5.71 9.69
N SER A 16 -5.04 -6.46 9.45
CA SER A 16 -4.80 -7.19 8.20
C SER A 16 -5.86 -8.28 7.98
N LEU A 17 -6.25 -9.01 9.02
CA LEU A 17 -7.33 -10.01 8.91
C LEU A 17 -8.68 -9.38 8.57
N TYR A 18 -9.00 -8.23 9.15
CA TYR A 18 -10.27 -7.55 8.95
C TYR A 18 -10.38 -6.89 7.57
N ALA A 19 -9.38 -6.09 7.18
CA ALA A 19 -9.45 -5.25 5.98
C ALA A 19 -8.55 -5.73 4.83
N GLY A 20 -7.51 -6.51 5.11
CA GLY A 20 -6.47 -6.88 4.15
C GLY A 20 -6.99 -7.70 2.97
N ARG A 21 -7.99 -8.56 3.18
CA ARG A 21 -8.58 -9.38 2.10
C ARG A 21 -9.17 -8.54 0.96
N ARG A 22 -9.76 -7.38 1.27
CA ARG A 22 -10.34 -6.48 0.26
C ARG A 22 -9.25 -5.86 -0.60
N VAL A 23 -8.17 -5.39 0.04
CA VAL A 23 -7.02 -4.79 -0.65
C VAL A 23 -6.29 -5.82 -1.50
N ALA A 24 -6.03 -7.00 -0.94
CA ALA A 24 -5.38 -8.10 -1.65
C ALA A 24 -6.13 -8.51 -2.93
N ARG A 25 -7.47 -8.57 -2.88
CA ARG A 25 -8.29 -8.87 -4.06
C ARG A 25 -8.16 -7.80 -5.14
N VAL A 26 -8.14 -6.52 -4.77
CA VAL A 26 -7.94 -5.42 -5.73
C VAL A 26 -6.58 -5.53 -6.40
N LEU A 27 -5.52 -5.79 -5.62
CA LEU A 27 -4.17 -5.93 -6.15
C LEU A 27 -4.05 -7.15 -7.09
N ALA A 28 -4.61 -8.30 -6.70
CA ALA A 28 -4.49 -9.55 -7.45
C ALA A 28 -5.33 -9.59 -8.73
N GLU A 29 -6.56 -9.04 -8.70
CA GLU A 29 -7.53 -9.24 -9.79
C GLU A 29 -7.77 -8.00 -10.64
N LYS A 30 -7.59 -6.79 -10.07
CA LYS A 30 -8.07 -5.56 -10.73
C LYS A 30 -6.98 -4.78 -11.47
N ILE A 31 -5.70 -5.01 -11.21
CA ILE A 31 -4.61 -4.23 -11.82
C ILE A 31 -4.22 -4.81 -13.19
N VAL A 32 -3.90 -6.10 -13.23
CA VAL A 32 -3.52 -6.84 -14.45
C VAL A 32 -4.18 -8.22 -14.42
N ARG A 33 -4.62 -8.72 -15.57
CA ARG A 33 -5.00 -10.13 -15.70
C ARG A 33 -3.75 -11.00 -15.73
N MET A 34 -3.52 -11.74 -14.66
CA MET A 34 -2.31 -12.55 -14.47
C MET A 34 -2.63 -14.00 -14.11
N ASN A 35 -1.72 -14.89 -14.49
CA ASN A 35 -1.72 -16.29 -14.09
C ASN A 35 -1.06 -16.47 -12.70
N HIS A 36 -1.25 -17.64 -12.09
CA HIS A 36 -0.71 -17.93 -10.75
C HIS A 36 0.82 -17.77 -10.65
N GLN A 37 1.56 -18.16 -11.69
CA GLN A 37 3.02 -17.99 -11.75
C GLN A 37 3.43 -16.51 -11.81
N GLU A 38 2.73 -15.71 -12.61
CA GLU A 38 2.98 -14.26 -12.72
C GLU A 38 2.68 -13.55 -11.39
N GLY A 39 1.62 -13.96 -10.68
CA GLY A 39 1.31 -13.44 -9.34
C GLY A 39 2.38 -13.79 -8.30
N LEU A 40 2.95 -15.00 -8.36
CA LEU A 40 4.08 -15.38 -7.52
C LEU A 40 5.31 -14.51 -7.80
N LEU A 41 5.65 -14.31 -9.08
CA LEU A 41 6.77 -13.48 -9.50
C LEU A 41 6.59 -12.01 -9.06
N ALA A 42 5.38 -11.47 -9.18
CA ALA A 42 5.07 -10.12 -8.71
C ALA A 42 5.27 -9.96 -7.19
N ASN A 43 4.83 -10.95 -6.40
CA ASN A 43 5.02 -10.96 -4.94
C ASN A 43 6.49 -11.13 -4.55
N LEU A 44 7.24 -11.98 -5.24
CA LEU A 44 8.68 -12.14 -5.01
C LEU A 44 9.44 -10.86 -5.33
N ALA A 45 9.14 -10.22 -6.47
CA ALA A 45 9.71 -8.93 -6.84
C ALA A 45 9.39 -7.86 -5.78
N THR A 46 8.14 -7.82 -5.30
CA THR A 46 7.73 -6.91 -4.22
C THR A 46 8.53 -7.16 -2.95
N ALA A 47 8.61 -8.42 -2.50
CA ALA A 47 9.31 -8.80 -1.28
C ALA A 47 10.80 -8.50 -1.36
N LEU A 48 11.44 -8.74 -2.51
CA LEU A 48 12.85 -8.42 -2.74
C LEU A 48 13.08 -6.91 -2.68
N LEU A 49 12.30 -6.12 -3.41
CA LEU A 49 12.45 -4.66 -3.45
C LEU A 49 12.21 -4.04 -2.07
N VAL A 50 11.14 -4.45 -1.38
CA VAL A 50 10.83 -3.98 -0.02
C VAL A 50 11.90 -4.42 0.97
N GLY A 51 12.35 -5.69 0.90
CA GLY A 51 13.36 -6.23 1.81
C GLY A 51 14.70 -5.53 1.67
N VAL A 52 15.14 -5.28 0.43
CA VAL A 52 16.36 -4.52 0.15
C VAL A 52 16.25 -3.10 0.72
N GLY A 53 15.17 -2.37 0.42
CA GLY A 53 15.05 -1.00 0.94
C GLY A 53 14.85 -0.93 2.46
N ALA A 54 14.21 -1.93 3.06
CA ALA A 54 14.10 -2.06 4.51
C ALA A 54 15.49 -2.23 5.17
N ASN A 55 16.38 -3.02 4.58
CA ASN A 55 17.76 -3.17 5.06
C ASN A 55 18.56 -1.86 4.99
N PHE A 56 18.26 -0.99 4.03
CA PHE A 56 18.85 0.35 3.93
C PHE A 56 18.16 1.40 4.80
N GLY A 57 17.13 1.03 5.57
CA GLY A 57 16.39 1.96 6.43
C GLY A 57 15.58 3.01 5.66
N LEU A 58 15.31 2.78 4.38
CA LEU A 58 14.58 3.73 3.54
C LEU A 58 13.08 3.66 3.85
N PRO A 59 12.41 4.81 4.14
CA PRO A 59 10.97 4.84 4.32
C PRO A 59 10.27 4.68 2.96
N MET A 60 9.96 3.43 2.59
CA MET A 60 9.32 3.10 1.32
C MET A 60 7.87 2.66 1.51
N SER A 61 7.00 3.04 0.58
CA SER A 61 5.62 2.56 0.56
C SER A 61 5.53 1.18 -0.10
N THR A 62 5.23 0.16 0.69
CA THR A 62 5.07 -1.22 0.20
C THR A 62 3.94 -1.35 -0.83
N THR A 63 2.90 -0.52 -0.73
CA THR A 63 1.80 -0.48 -1.71
C THR A 63 2.27 0.02 -3.07
N HIS A 64 3.10 1.07 -3.14
CA HIS A 64 3.66 1.56 -4.41
C HIS A 64 4.56 0.51 -5.06
N VAL A 65 5.40 -0.14 -4.26
CA VAL A 65 6.30 -1.19 -4.74
C VAL A 65 5.50 -2.38 -5.27
N SER A 66 4.50 -2.84 -4.51
CA SER A 66 3.67 -3.99 -4.91
C SER A 66 2.87 -3.72 -6.18
N THR A 67 2.21 -2.57 -6.25
CA THR A 67 1.39 -2.20 -7.41
C THR A 67 2.25 -1.99 -8.66
N GLY A 68 3.44 -1.42 -8.52
CA GLY A 68 4.43 -1.30 -9.59
C GLY A 68 4.92 -2.67 -10.09
N ALA A 69 5.25 -3.60 -9.19
CA ALA A 69 5.66 -4.95 -9.55
C ALA A 69 4.54 -5.72 -10.28
N ILE A 70 3.31 -5.62 -9.79
CA ILE A 70 2.10 -6.20 -10.39
C ILE A 70 1.83 -5.61 -11.77
N ALA A 71 1.93 -4.28 -11.92
CA ALA A 71 1.77 -3.62 -13.21
C ALA A 71 2.90 -4.01 -14.19
N GLY A 72 4.12 -4.20 -13.68
CA GLY A 72 5.30 -4.59 -14.46
C GLY A 72 5.18 -5.96 -15.13
N ILE A 73 4.39 -6.89 -14.57
CA ILE A 73 4.08 -8.19 -15.19
C ILE A 73 3.47 -8.04 -16.59
N ALA A 74 2.78 -6.93 -16.86
CA ALA A 74 2.23 -6.69 -18.20
C ALA A 74 3.31 -6.60 -19.29
N GLY A 75 4.59 -6.39 -18.93
CA GLY A 75 5.73 -6.55 -19.84
C GLY A 75 5.71 -5.66 -21.09
N GLY A 76 4.96 -4.55 -21.05
CA GLY A 76 4.74 -3.65 -22.20
C GLY A 76 3.38 -3.83 -22.90
N ASP A 77 2.67 -4.92 -22.64
CA ASP A 77 1.30 -5.12 -23.13
C ASP A 77 0.29 -4.36 -22.26
N SER A 78 0.10 -3.09 -22.62
CA SER A 78 -0.82 -2.20 -21.91
C SER A 78 -2.30 -2.56 -22.06
N ALA A 79 -2.65 -3.54 -22.92
CA ALA A 79 -4.02 -4.03 -23.03
C ALA A 79 -4.40 -4.96 -21.85
N ARG A 80 -3.41 -5.61 -21.23
CA ARG A 80 -3.60 -6.44 -20.02
C ARG A 80 -3.84 -5.62 -18.75
N LEU A 81 -3.47 -4.33 -18.79
CA LEU A 81 -3.57 -3.39 -17.69
C LEU A 81 -4.95 -2.74 -17.62
N ASN A 82 -5.56 -2.78 -16.44
CA ASN A 82 -6.76 -2.00 -16.18
C ASN A 82 -6.39 -0.54 -15.90
N ARG A 83 -6.29 0.26 -16.97
CA ARG A 83 -5.94 1.68 -16.90
C ARG A 83 -6.83 2.48 -15.95
N ARG A 84 -8.11 2.10 -15.83
CA ARG A 84 -9.04 2.75 -14.88
C ARG A 84 -8.60 2.51 -13.44
N THR A 85 -8.33 1.27 -13.07
CA THR A 85 -7.86 0.93 -11.71
C THR A 85 -6.51 1.56 -11.40
N VAL A 86 -5.56 1.54 -12.34
CA VAL A 86 -4.25 2.20 -12.15
C VAL A 86 -4.41 3.70 -11.92
N ARG A 87 -5.25 4.36 -12.72
CA ARG A 87 -5.55 5.79 -12.55
C ARG A 87 -6.23 6.08 -11.22
N ASP A 88 -7.25 5.30 -10.86
CA ASP A 88 -7.98 5.49 -9.60
C ASP A 88 -7.05 5.31 -8.39
N LEU A 89 -6.06 4.42 -8.50
CA LEU A 89 -5.03 4.22 -7.49
C LEU A 89 -4.05 5.41 -7.41
N ALA A 90 -3.61 5.93 -8.56
CA ALA A 90 -2.76 7.12 -8.61
C ALA A 90 -3.46 8.37 -8.04
N LEU A 91 -4.75 8.53 -8.34
CA LEU A 91 -5.58 9.57 -7.75
C LEU A 91 -5.69 9.39 -6.23
N ALA A 92 -5.96 8.17 -5.77
CA ALA A 92 -6.01 7.87 -4.34
C ALA A 92 -4.67 8.24 -3.66
N TRP A 93 -3.52 7.89 -4.23
CA TRP A 93 -2.21 8.21 -3.65
C TRP A 93 -1.94 9.71 -3.49
N THR A 94 -2.54 10.54 -4.34
CA THR A 94 -2.39 12.00 -4.27
C THR A 94 -3.40 12.62 -3.30
N VAL A 95 -4.64 12.13 -3.31
CA VAL A 95 -5.73 12.66 -2.48
C VAL A 95 -5.57 12.26 -1.02
N THR A 96 -5.11 11.05 -0.73
CA THR A 96 -4.98 10.54 0.65
C THR A 96 -4.09 11.41 1.54
N PRO A 97 -2.84 11.77 1.17
CA PRO A 97 -1.99 12.63 1.99
C PRO A 97 -2.55 14.04 2.14
N LEU A 98 -3.22 14.57 1.10
CA LEU A 98 -3.86 15.89 1.17
C LEU A 98 -4.98 15.93 2.20
N VAL A 99 -5.87 14.92 2.16
CA VAL A 99 -6.96 14.79 3.15
C VAL A 99 -6.40 14.53 4.55
N ALA A 100 -5.37 13.70 4.67
CA ALA A 100 -4.71 13.45 5.95
C ALA A 100 -4.11 14.73 6.55
N ALA A 101 -3.46 15.56 5.74
CA ALA A 101 -2.90 16.84 6.17
C ALA A 101 -3.99 17.82 6.64
N LEU A 102 -5.10 17.92 5.90
CA LEU A 102 -6.24 18.76 6.28
C LEU A 102 -6.86 18.30 7.60
N MET A 103 -7.11 16.99 7.75
CA MET A 103 -7.67 16.42 8.98
C MET A 103 -6.75 16.64 10.17
N ALA A 104 -5.44 16.40 10.01
CA ALA A 104 -4.46 16.64 11.05
C ALA A 104 -4.42 18.12 11.47
N GLY A 105 -4.48 19.04 10.51
CA GLY A 105 -4.54 20.48 10.78
C GLY A 105 -5.78 20.90 11.56
N ILE A 106 -6.96 20.40 11.17
CA ILE A 106 -8.22 20.67 11.87
C ILE A 106 -8.16 20.14 13.30
N THR A 107 -7.74 18.88 13.50
CA THR A 107 -7.63 18.28 14.83
C THR A 107 -6.64 19.04 15.71
N TYR A 108 -5.50 19.48 15.16
CA TYR A 108 -4.53 20.28 15.90
C TYR A 108 -5.12 21.62 16.34
N LEU A 109 -5.83 22.33 15.46
CA LEU A 109 -6.47 23.61 15.80
C LEU A 109 -7.51 23.45 16.91
N ILE A 110 -8.33 22.39 16.84
CA ILE A 110 -9.31 22.09 17.89
C ILE A 110 -8.60 21.80 19.21
N ALA A 111 -7.57 20.95 19.21
CA ALA A 111 -6.83 20.60 20.42
C ALA A 111 -6.20 21.83 21.08
N VAL A 112 -5.58 22.73 20.29
CA VAL A 112 -5.01 23.97 20.80
C VAL A 112 -6.07 24.87 21.41
N ARG A 113 -7.22 25.05 20.75
CA ARG A 113 -8.33 25.87 21.26
C ARG A 113 -9.02 25.31 22.50
N LEU A 114 -8.89 24.01 22.77
CA LEU A 114 -9.45 23.37 23.96
C LEU A 114 -8.52 23.45 25.18
N ILE A 115 -7.21 23.60 24.94
CA ILE A 115 -6.16 23.64 25.96
C ILE A 115 -5.85 25.09 26.36
N SER A 116 -6.07 26.06 25.46
CA SER A 116 -6.00 27.51 25.72
C SER A 116 -7.29 28.05 26.33
#